data_AF-A0A9P0MU43-F1
#
_entry.id   AF-A0A9P0MU43-F1
#
_cell.length_a   1.000
_cell.length_b   1.000
_cell.length_c   1.000
_cell.angle_alpha   90.00
_cell.angle_beta   90.00
_cell.angle_gamma   90.00
#
_symmetry.space_group_name_H-M   'P 1'
#
loop_
_entity.id
_entity.type
_entity.pdbx_description
1 polymer ?
#
loop_
_entity_poly.entity_id
_entity_poly.type
_entity_poly.pdbx_seq_one_letter_code
_entity_poly.pdbx_strand_id
1 'polypeptide(L)'
;MDVQSGLIMESPLEHGSEDHWVWNEHDKSCDVCLHGQESNRLCLAYFRPQYTSGTAAVRGTKVLNNGRYYWELELPLVISGTTIMFGVATKKARLNAHLHRNLLWRDPHIWSLSHDGAIFHGGKWAHYTEPFQDSVATTLGVLFDGIEGTLTFYKDGVCLGVAFKDLHKINENIYPIIASTAGVTYKLSLKKRDFGSLQERCRAVLLSQLKGPKVPKTDLGRLVLVPTPSLPVAIRNYLNESIAKTGVRAERFNDFD
;
A
#
# COMPACT_ATOMS: atom_id res chain seq x y z
N MET A 1 33.13 -9.18 25.98
CA MET A 1 31.88 -8.44 26.22
C MET A 1 32.07 -7.16 25.43
N ASP A 2 31.54 -7.02 24.23
CA ASP A 2 30.11 -7.06 23.93
C ASP A 2 29.80 -7.82 22.64
N VAL A 3 28.78 -8.68 22.72
CA VAL A 3 28.14 -9.29 21.56
C VAL A 3 27.17 -8.25 21.03
N GLN A 4 27.48 -7.67 19.86
CA GLN A 4 26.55 -6.91 19.05
C GLN A 4 25.37 -7.83 18.74
N SER A 5 24.28 -7.69 19.50
CA SER A 5 22.99 -8.27 19.16
C SER A 5 22.56 -7.66 17.83
N GLY A 6 22.68 -8.44 16.75
CA GLY A 6 22.11 -8.06 15.45
C GLY A 6 20.62 -7.80 15.65
N LEU A 7 20.23 -6.53 15.55
CA LEU A 7 18.82 -6.15 15.47
C LEU A 7 18.30 -6.76 14.17
N ILE A 8 17.58 -7.87 14.28
CA ILE A 8 16.72 -8.36 13.20
C ILE A 8 15.72 -7.24 12.99
N MET A 9 15.92 -6.44 11.94
CA MET A 9 14.92 -5.46 11.50
C MET A 9 13.77 -6.26 10.90
N GLU A 10 12.82 -6.65 11.73
CA GLU A 10 11.61 -7.33 11.29
C GLU A 10 10.84 -6.40 10.33
N SER A 11 10.61 -6.89 9.11
CA SER A 11 9.82 -6.17 8.12
C SER A 11 8.38 -6.04 8.63
N PRO A 12 7.73 -4.86 8.51
CA PRO A 12 6.35 -4.71 8.93
C PRO A 12 5.45 -5.75 8.27
N LEU A 13 4.64 -6.43 9.08
CA LEU A 13 3.79 -7.53 8.63
C LEU A 13 4.58 -8.62 7.91
N GLU A 14 5.76 -9.01 8.43
CA GLU A 14 6.59 -10.08 7.86
C GLU A 14 5.77 -11.34 7.55
N HIS A 15 4.96 -11.77 8.52
CA HIS A 15 4.04 -12.91 8.41
C HIS A 15 2.64 -12.55 7.91
N GLY A 16 2.46 -11.37 7.32
CA GLY A 16 1.20 -10.93 6.71
C GLY A 16 0.94 -11.62 5.37
N SER A 17 -0.21 -11.30 4.77
CA SER A 17 -0.60 -11.74 3.43
C SER A 17 -0.31 -10.66 2.40
N GLU A 18 0.01 -11.06 1.16
CA GLU A 18 0.04 -10.13 0.02
C GLU A 18 -1.33 -9.45 -0.12
N ASP A 19 -1.32 -8.13 -0.37
CA ASP A 19 -2.52 -7.39 -0.76
C ASP A 19 -2.43 -6.97 -2.24
N HIS A 20 -3.57 -6.89 -2.91
CA HIS A 20 -3.65 -6.74 -4.36
C HIS A 20 -4.38 -5.45 -4.78
N TRP A 21 -4.52 -4.49 -3.87
CA TRP A 21 -5.04 -3.18 -4.21
C TRP A 21 -4.09 -2.39 -5.13
N VAL A 22 -4.63 -1.41 -5.83
CA VAL A 22 -3.93 -0.61 -6.84
C VAL A 22 -4.34 0.86 -6.73
N TRP A 23 -3.68 1.77 -7.44
CA TRP A 23 -4.16 3.15 -7.54
C TRP A 23 -5.50 3.20 -8.26
N ASN A 24 -6.41 4.06 -7.78
CA ASN A 24 -7.78 4.11 -8.27
C ASN A 24 -7.89 5.04 -9.49
N GLU A 25 -8.25 4.47 -10.63
CA GLU A 25 -8.41 5.21 -11.90
C GLU A 25 -9.55 6.23 -11.86
N HIS A 26 -10.55 6.01 -11.01
CA HIS A 26 -11.72 6.87 -10.83
C HIS A 26 -11.57 7.85 -9.65
N ASP A 27 -10.45 7.79 -8.91
CA ASP A 27 -10.23 8.59 -7.71
C ASP A 27 -8.80 9.17 -7.70
N LYS A 28 -8.55 9.98 -8.72
CA LYS A 28 -7.27 10.62 -9.02
C LYS A 28 -7.47 11.99 -9.66
N SER A 29 -6.45 12.84 -9.59
CA SER A 29 -6.37 14.02 -10.44
C SER A 29 -6.33 13.66 -11.92
N CYS A 30 -6.87 14.56 -12.76
CA CYS A 30 -6.73 14.47 -14.20
C CYS A 30 -5.26 14.45 -14.65
N ASP A 31 -4.36 15.02 -13.85
CA ASP A 31 -2.92 15.13 -14.15
C ASP A 31 -2.13 13.87 -13.78
N VAL A 32 -2.79 12.86 -13.20
CA VAL A 32 -2.18 11.57 -12.90
C VAL A 32 -2.57 10.55 -13.96
N CYS A 33 -1.57 9.95 -14.62
CA CYS A 33 -1.75 8.80 -15.49
C CYS A 33 -1.32 7.54 -14.75
N LEU A 34 -2.15 6.50 -14.80
CA LEU A 34 -1.85 5.22 -14.15
C LEU A 34 -1.45 4.19 -15.20
N HIS A 35 -0.37 3.45 -14.94
CA HIS A 35 0.17 2.45 -15.85
C HIS A 35 0.52 1.14 -15.10
N GLY A 36 0.68 0.05 -15.85
CA GLY A 36 1.14 -1.24 -15.32
C GLY A 36 0.90 -2.39 -16.30
N GLN A 37 1.71 -3.44 -16.24
CA GLN A 37 1.53 -4.67 -17.03
C GLN A 37 0.66 -5.67 -16.26
N GLU A 38 -0.02 -6.57 -17.00
CA GLU A 38 -0.93 -7.65 -16.57
C GLU A 38 -1.20 -7.78 -15.06
N SER A 39 -0.23 -8.26 -14.27
CA SER A 39 -0.38 -8.56 -12.83
C SER A 39 -0.17 -7.38 -11.87
N ASN A 40 0.37 -6.25 -12.35
CA ASN A 40 0.66 -5.01 -11.62
C ASN A 40 -0.04 -3.79 -12.25
N ARG A 41 -1.19 -4.01 -12.90
CA ARG A 41 -1.98 -2.95 -13.54
C ARG A 41 -2.23 -1.81 -12.55
N LEU A 42 -2.02 -0.56 -12.99
CA LEU A 42 -2.23 0.65 -12.19
C LEU A 42 -1.35 0.80 -10.92
N CYS A 43 -0.20 0.12 -10.82
CA CYS A 43 0.75 0.32 -9.73
C CYS A 43 1.79 1.43 -10.01
N LEU A 44 1.88 1.91 -11.25
CA LEU A 44 2.72 3.06 -11.62
C LEU A 44 1.84 4.32 -11.70
N ALA A 45 2.16 5.33 -10.90
CA ALA A 45 1.49 6.63 -10.94
C ALA A 45 2.45 7.67 -11.55
N TYR A 46 2.18 8.06 -12.79
CA TYR A 46 2.90 9.11 -13.49
C TYR A 46 2.17 10.46 -13.32
N PHE A 47 2.85 11.40 -12.69
CA PHE A 47 2.36 12.76 -12.50
C PHE A 47 2.85 13.62 -13.67
N ARG A 48 1.95 14.27 -14.41
CA ARG A 48 2.31 15.02 -15.62
C ARG A 48 2.86 16.41 -15.28
N PRO A 49 4.03 16.81 -15.82
CA PRO A 49 4.64 18.12 -15.52
C PRO A 49 3.94 19.31 -16.20
N GLN A 50 3.16 19.09 -17.26
CA GLN A 50 2.85 20.14 -18.24
C GLN A 50 1.58 20.96 -17.99
N TYR A 51 0.76 20.64 -16.97
CA TYR A 51 -0.57 21.26 -16.81
C TYR A 51 -0.84 21.93 -15.46
N THR A 52 0.08 21.88 -14.49
CA THR A 52 -0.21 22.41 -13.15
C THR A 52 0.93 23.25 -12.56
N SER A 53 0.61 24.49 -12.20
CA SER A 53 1.31 25.26 -11.18
C SER A 53 0.99 24.75 -9.76
N GLY A 54 0.65 23.47 -9.63
CA GLY A 54 -0.15 22.92 -8.53
C GLY A 54 0.24 21.49 -8.16
N THR A 55 -0.52 20.91 -7.23
CA THR A 55 -0.30 19.56 -6.72
C THR A 55 -1.39 18.63 -7.24
N ALA A 56 -1.00 17.46 -7.73
CA ALA A 56 -1.90 16.39 -8.12
C ALA A 56 -1.76 15.21 -7.15
N ALA A 57 -2.81 14.42 -6.99
CA ALA A 57 -2.85 13.27 -6.09
C ALA A 57 -3.70 12.12 -6.66
N VAL A 58 -3.49 10.93 -6.11
CA VAL A 58 -4.29 9.73 -6.39
C VAL A 58 -4.47 8.90 -5.12
N ARG A 59 -5.68 8.38 -4.90
CA ARG A 59 -5.99 7.44 -3.82
C ARG A 59 -5.90 5.99 -4.28
N GLY A 60 -5.58 5.10 -3.35
CA GLY A 60 -5.64 3.65 -3.56
C GLY A 60 -7.07 3.12 -3.53
N THR A 61 -7.30 1.93 -4.08
CA THR A 61 -8.62 1.27 -4.06
C THR A 61 -8.98 0.65 -2.70
N LYS A 62 -8.02 0.57 -1.77
CA LYS A 62 -8.17 -0.10 -0.47
C LYS A 62 -8.71 0.83 0.61
N VAL A 63 -9.78 0.40 1.28
CA VAL A 63 -10.20 0.96 2.58
C VAL A 63 -9.34 0.33 3.68
N LEU A 64 -8.71 1.16 4.50
CA LEU A 64 -7.74 0.74 5.50
C LEU A 64 -8.32 0.55 6.91
N ASN A 65 -9.52 1.08 7.18
CA ASN A 65 -10.12 1.06 8.52
C ASN A 65 -10.17 -0.37 9.11
N ASN A 66 -9.97 -0.46 10.42
CA ASN A 66 -10.06 -1.70 11.22
C ASN A 66 -9.09 -2.82 10.80
N GLY A 67 -8.03 -2.51 10.05
CA GLY A 67 -7.00 -3.49 9.68
C GLY A 67 -5.60 -2.90 9.73
N ARG A 68 -4.60 -3.76 9.57
CA ARG A 68 -3.19 -3.38 9.47
C ARG A 68 -2.70 -3.59 8.05
N TYR A 69 -2.11 -2.57 7.48
CA TYR A 69 -1.67 -2.55 6.09
C TYR A 69 -0.28 -1.94 5.99
N TYR A 70 0.57 -2.56 5.19
CA TYR A 70 1.90 -2.06 4.88
C TYR A 70 2.09 -1.99 3.37
N TRP A 71 2.61 -0.88 2.86
CA TRP A 71 2.94 -0.78 1.44
C TRP A 71 4.20 0.05 1.23
N GLU A 72 4.86 -0.22 0.10
CA GLU A 72 6.11 0.46 -0.26
C GLU A 72 6.02 1.15 -1.61
N LEU A 73 6.71 2.28 -1.69
CA LEU A 73 6.86 3.12 -2.85
C LEU A 73 8.34 3.26 -3.17
N GLU A 74 8.72 2.96 -4.40
CA GLU A 74 10.02 3.31 -4.95
C GLU A 74 9.97 4.77 -5.41
N LEU A 75 10.80 5.62 -4.79
CA LEU A 75 10.88 7.04 -5.12
C LEU A 75 11.81 7.26 -6.33
N PRO A 76 11.52 8.27 -7.18
CA PRO A 76 12.41 8.65 -8.26
C PRO A 76 13.74 9.21 -7.71
N LEU A 77 14.82 9.04 -8.47
CA LEU A 77 16.17 9.48 -8.07
C LEU A 77 16.29 11.00 -7.91
N VAL A 78 15.48 11.79 -8.63
CA VAL A 78 15.54 13.25 -8.54
C VAL A 78 14.28 13.73 -7.82
N ILE A 79 14.44 14.28 -6.62
CA ILE A 79 13.36 14.82 -5.79
C ILE A 79 13.49 16.34 -5.55
N SER A 80 14.62 16.93 -5.94
CA SER A 80 14.94 18.35 -5.77
C SER A 80 13.86 19.30 -6.28
N GLY A 81 13.44 20.25 -5.44
CA GLY A 81 12.44 21.28 -5.76
C GLY A 81 10.99 20.78 -5.87
N THR A 82 10.74 19.50 -5.57
CA THR A 82 9.45 18.84 -5.72
C THR A 82 8.81 18.54 -4.39
N THR A 83 7.57 18.95 -4.15
CA THR A 83 6.83 18.45 -2.99
C THR A 83 6.21 17.10 -3.32
N ILE A 84 6.75 16.04 -2.72
CA ILE A 84 6.19 14.69 -2.74
C ILE A 84 5.56 14.44 -1.37
N MET A 85 4.32 13.97 -1.35
CA MET A 85 3.62 13.60 -0.12
C MET A 85 2.99 12.23 -0.24
N PHE A 86 3.11 11.47 0.83
CA PHE A 86 2.66 10.09 0.90
C PHE A 86 2.08 9.81 2.29
N GLY A 87 1.02 9.02 2.33
CA GLY A 87 0.36 8.69 3.58
C GLY A 87 -1.05 8.21 3.34
N VAL A 88 -2.00 8.74 4.11
CA VAL A 88 -3.41 8.34 4.04
C VAL A 88 -4.34 9.54 3.96
N ALA A 89 -5.50 9.32 3.35
CA ALA A 89 -6.52 10.35 3.22
C ALA A 89 -7.94 9.77 3.26
N THR A 90 -8.91 10.59 3.64
CA THR A 90 -10.33 10.26 3.46
C THR A 90 -10.80 10.62 2.04
N LYS A 91 -12.01 10.19 1.65
CA LYS A 91 -12.65 10.61 0.39
C LYS A 91 -12.88 12.12 0.28
N LYS A 92 -12.95 12.84 1.40
CA LYS A 92 -13.17 14.29 1.43
C LYS A 92 -11.93 15.09 1.02
N ALA A 93 -10.75 14.47 1.06
CA ALA A 93 -9.52 15.13 0.66
C ALA A 93 -9.56 15.54 -0.82
N ARG A 94 -9.08 16.74 -1.13
CA ARG A 94 -8.97 17.22 -2.51
C ARG A 94 -7.78 16.54 -3.19
N LEU A 95 -7.96 16.11 -4.44
CA LEU A 95 -6.88 15.45 -5.20
C LEU A 95 -6.14 16.39 -6.16
N ASN A 96 -6.66 17.60 -6.36
CA ASN A 96 -6.14 18.56 -7.33
C ASN A 96 -6.11 19.94 -6.67
N ALA A 97 -4.99 20.62 -6.81
CA ALA A 97 -4.77 21.96 -6.29
C ALA A 97 -4.22 22.87 -7.39
N HIS A 98 -5.07 23.28 -8.33
CA HIS A 98 -4.68 24.26 -9.34
C HIS A 98 -4.32 25.58 -8.64
N LEU A 99 -3.14 26.15 -8.96
CA LEU A 99 -2.64 27.46 -8.51
C LEU A 99 -2.12 27.58 -7.06
N HIS A 100 -2.22 26.56 -6.20
CA HIS A 100 -1.75 26.65 -4.80
C HIS A 100 -1.06 25.36 -4.34
N ARG A 101 0.29 25.35 -4.36
CA ARG A 101 1.15 24.24 -3.91
C ARG A 101 0.85 23.75 -2.48
N ASN A 102 0.29 24.61 -1.64
CA ASN A 102 0.11 24.36 -0.21
C ASN A 102 -1.27 23.79 0.16
N LEU A 103 -2.17 23.54 -0.81
CA LEU A 103 -3.54 23.12 -0.50
C LEU A 103 -3.61 21.74 0.16
N LEU A 104 -2.79 20.79 -0.27
CA LEU A 104 -2.76 19.46 0.35
C LEU A 104 -2.19 19.49 1.77
N TRP A 105 -1.23 20.38 2.06
CA TRP A 105 -0.70 20.58 3.41
C TRP A 105 -1.77 21.08 4.39
N ARG A 106 -2.75 21.83 3.87
CA ARG A 106 -3.84 22.41 4.65
C ARG A 106 -5.05 21.50 4.77
N ASP A 107 -5.10 20.40 4.04
CA ASP A 107 -6.26 19.52 4.00
C ASP A 107 -6.35 18.73 5.33
N PRO A 108 -7.44 18.91 6.13
CA PRO A 108 -7.62 18.17 7.37
C PRO A 108 -8.02 16.71 7.13
N HIS A 109 -8.18 16.30 5.88
CA HIS A 109 -8.49 14.92 5.50
C HIS A 109 -7.28 14.15 4.97
N ILE A 110 -6.06 14.70 5.11
CA ILE A 110 -4.80 14.08 4.71
C ILE A 110 -3.85 14.02 5.91
N TRP A 111 -3.15 12.89 6.06
CA TRP A 111 -2.02 12.69 6.96
C TRP A 111 -0.86 12.17 6.13
N SER A 112 0.20 12.97 6.01
CA SER A 112 1.29 12.66 5.08
C SER A 112 2.67 13.02 5.60
N LEU A 113 3.67 12.28 5.16
CA LEU A 113 5.09 12.64 5.24
C LEU A 113 5.53 13.19 3.87
N SER A 114 6.38 14.21 3.90
CA SER A 114 7.04 14.78 2.74
C SER A 114 8.50 14.31 2.66
N HIS A 115 9.04 14.30 1.44
CA HIS A 115 10.45 13.96 1.19
C HIS A 115 11.46 14.85 1.93
N ASP A 116 11.08 16.06 2.35
CA ASP A 116 11.91 16.96 3.16
C ASP A 116 11.93 16.58 4.65
N GLY A 117 11.26 15.49 5.02
CA GLY A 117 11.26 14.96 6.37
C GLY A 117 10.23 15.58 7.31
N ALA A 118 9.34 16.43 6.80
CA ALA A 118 8.23 16.99 7.56
C ALA A 118 6.93 16.19 7.39
N ILE A 119 6.17 16.03 8.48
CA ILE A 119 4.81 15.48 8.45
C ILE A 119 3.78 16.61 8.45
N PHE A 120 2.66 16.43 7.74
CA PHE A 120 1.62 17.44 7.54
C PHE A 120 0.23 16.87 7.81
N HIS A 121 -0.62 17.68 8.46
CA HIS A 121 -2.04 17.41 8.64
C HIS A 121 -2.81 18.70 8.98
N GLY A 122 -3.86 19.03 8.21
CA GLY A 122 -4.78 20.12 8.55
C GLY A 122 -4.10 21.49 8.72
N GLY A 123 -3.06 21.77 7.95
CA GLY A 123 -2.30 23.03 7.99
C GLY A 123 -1.25 23.09 9.09
N LYS A 124 -1.10 22.03 9.88
CA LYS A 124 -0.02 21.86 10.85
C LYS A 124 1.09 21.01 10.25
N TRP A 125 2.31 21.26 10.72
CA TRP A 125 3.47 20.47 10.34
C TRP A 125 4.39 20.24 11.53
N ALA A 126 5.20 19.19 11.45
CA ALA A 126 6.28 18.92 12.40
C ALA A 126 7.46 18.28 11.67
N HIS A 127 8.68 18.58 12.11
CA HIS A 127 9.86 17.83 11.70
C HIS A 127 9.77 16.41 12.27
N TYR A 128 10.04 15.41 11.44
CA TYR A 128 9.83 14.00 11.77
C TYR A 128 11.04 13.12 11.47
N THR A 129 11.74 13.38 10.37
CA THR A 129 12.96 12.66 9.97
C THR A 129 13.89 13.60 9.21
N GLU A 130 15.14 13.19 9.06
CA GLU A 130 16.05 13.81 8.11
C GLU A 130 15.50 13.75 6.67
N PRO A 131 15.70 14.80 5.85
CA PRO A 131 15.31 14.81 4.44
C PRO A 131 15.82 13.60 3.66
N PHE A 132 15.06 13.22 2.63
CA PHE A 132 15.47 12.18 1.70
C PHE A 132 16.53 12.75 0.76
N GLN A 133 17.56 11.94 0.46
CA GLN A 133 18.70 12.41 -0.31
C GLN A 133 18.38 12.37 -1.80
N ASP A 134 18.67 13.47 -2.49
CA ASP A 134 18.66 13.51 -3.95
C ASP A 134 19.67 12.51 -4.53
N SER A 135 19.34 11.94 -5.68
CA SER A 135 20.16 10.98 -6.45
C SER A 135 20.43 9.65 -5.75
N VAL A 136 19.69 9.33 -4.68
CA VAL A 136 19.77 8.06 -3.96
C VAL A 136 18.45 7.30 -4.10
N ALA A 137 18.53 6.05 -4.57
CA ALA A 137 17.36 5.18 -4.61
C ALA A 137 16.81 5.00 -3.20
N THR A 138 15.57 5.43 -2.99
CA THR A 138 14.91 5.39 -1.67
C THR A 138 13.60 4.61 -1.79
N THR A 139 13.44 3.62 -0.92
CA THR A 139 12.18 2.92 -0.73
C THR A 139 11.50 3.47 0.50
N LEU A 140 10.30 3.99 0.31
CA LEU A 140 9.46 4.47 1.38
C LEU A 140 8.41 3.42 1.73
N GLY A 141 8.38 2.98 2.98
CA GLY A 141 7.32 2.15 3.54
C GLY A 141 6.31 2.95 4.37
N VAL A 142 5.05 2.52 4.34
CA VAL A 142 3.97 3.09 5.15
C VAL A 142 3.23 1.96 5.85
N LEU A 143 3.20 1.99 7.18
CA LEU A 143 2.40 1.10 8.01
C LEU A 143 1.22 1.88 8.58
N PHE A 144 0.01 1.50 8.17
CA PHE A 144 -1.23 1.95 8.79
C PHE A 144 -1.74 0.85 9.72
N ASP A 145 -1.84 1.16 11.01
CA ASP A 145 -2.50 0.31 11.99
C ASP A 145 -3.85 0.92 12.35
N GLY A 146 -4.92 0.40 11.73
CA GLY A 146 -6.29 0.85 11.99
C GLY A 146 -6.87 0.37 13.32
N ILE A 147 -6.20 -0.56 14.02
CA ILE A 147 -6.62 -1.09 15.32
C ILE A 147 -6.08 -0.17 16.42
N GLU A 148 -4.78 0.09 16.41
CA GLU A 148 -4.15 1.05 17.33
C GLU A 148 -4.41 2.51 16.91
N GLY A 149 -4.74 2.74 15.63
CA GLY A 149 -4.95 4.05 15.03
C GLY A 149 -3.67 4.83 14.80
N THR A 150 -2.60 4.17 14.35
CA THR A 150 -1.30 4.80 14.09
C THR A 150 -0.94 4.80 12.61
N LEU A 151 -0.15 5.79 12.20
CA LEU A 151 0.54 5.83 10.91
C LEU A 151 2.04 5.96 11.17
N THR A 152 2.81 5.02 10.65
CA THR A 152 4.25 4.87 10.86
C THR A 152 4.92 4.81 9.49
N PHE A 153 6.01 5.56 9.32
CA PHE A 153 6.78 5.57 8.06
C PHE A 153 8.10 4.82 8.22
N TYR A 154 8.57 4.27 7.11
CA TYR A 154 9.82 3.54 7.00
C TYR A 154 10.64 4.10 5.84
N LYS A 155 11.95 4.19 6.01
CA LYS A 155 12.89 4.56 4.94
C LYS A 155 13.90 3.43 4.80
N ASP A 156 13.95 2.83 3.61
CA ASP A 156 14.88 1.74 3.28
C ASP A 156 14.82 0.58 4.31
N GLY A 157 13.59 0.25 4.74
CA GLY A 157 13.33 -0.78 5.75
C GLY A 157 13.47 -0.33 7.21
N VAL A 158 14.01 0.87 7.47
CA VAL A 158 14.21 1.41 8.83
C VAL A 158 12.96 2.15 9.30
N CYS A 159 12.43 1.77 10.47
CA CYS A 159 11.30 2.46 11.10
C CYS A 159 11.68 3.88 11.54
N LEU A 160 10.90 4.87 11.14
CA LEU A 160 11.10 6.28 11.50
C LEU A 160 10.29 6.70 12.76
N GLY A 161 9.54 5.77 13.35
CA GLY A 161 8.66 6.04 14.49
C GLY A 161 7.19 6.23 14.10
N VAL A 162 6.34 6.59 15.08
CA VAL A 162 4.92 6.87 14.84
C VAL A 162 4.75 8.33 14.47
N ALA A 163 4.25 8.62 13.28
CA ALA A 163 4.01 9.98 12.79
C ALA A 163 2.65 10.53 13.24
N PHE A 164 1.60 9.70 13.18
CA PHE A 164 0.25 10.11 13.56
C PHE A 164 -0.42 9.06 14.43
N LYS A 165 -1.32 9.53 15.31
CA LYS A 165 -2.11 8.73 16.24
C LYS A 165 -3.58 9.05 16.07
N ASP A 166 -4.44 8.30 16.77
CA ASP A 166 -5.88 8.51 16.84
C ASP A 166 -6.62 8.32 15.50
N LEU A 167 -6.01 7.67 14.51
CA LEU A 167 -6.64 7.43 13.21
C LEU A 167 -7.83 6.44 13.29
N HIS A 168 -7.89 5.62 14.34
CA HIS A 168 -9.03 4.74 14.62
C HIS A 168 -10.30 5.52 15.02
N LYS A 169 -10.18 6.80 15.40
CA LYS A 169 -11.31 7.67 15.77
C LYS A 169 -12.01 8.29 14.55
N ILE A 170 -11.44 8.13 13.35
CA ILE A 170 -11.99 8.66 12.12
C ILE A 170 -13.09 7.71 11.64
N ASN A 171 -14.31 8.24 11.53
CA ASN A 171 -15.47 7.46 11.10
C ASN A 171 -15.54 7.29 9.57
N GLU A 172 -14.84 8.14 8.82
CA GLU A 172 -14.74 8.02 7.37
C GLU A 172 -13.78 6.92 6.94
N ASN A 173 -14.03 6.38 5.74
CA ASN A 173 -13.08 5.48 5.10
C ASN A 173 -11.76 6.20 4.80
N ILE A 174 -10.66 5.56 5.19
CA ILE A 174 -9.28 6.00 4.98
C ILE A 174 -8.66 5.15 3.86
N TYR A 175 -7.94 5.82 2.96
CA TYR A 175 -7.31 5.24 1.78
C TYR A 175 -5.83 5.62 1.72
N PRO A 176 -4.96 4.76 1.16
CA PRO A 176 -3.61 5.17 0.78
C PRO A 176 -3.69 6.35 -0.19
N ILE A 177 -2.76 7.31 -0.08
CA ILE A 177 -2.67 8.43 -1.00
C ILE A 177 -1.20 8.74 -1.33
N ILE A 178 -0.97 9.15 -2.57
CA ILE A 178 0.27 9.81 -2.98
C ILE A 178 -0.07 11.09 -3.74
N ALA A 179 0.72 12.13 -3.49
CA ALA A 179 0.62 13.42 -4.16
C ALA A 179 2.00 13.93 -4.56
N SER A 180 2.05 14.64 -5.69
CA SER A 180 3.29 15.20 -6.21
C SER A 180 3.04 16.49 -6.99
N THR A 181 4.04 17.38 -6.96
CA THR A 181 4.12 18.55 -7.85
C THR A 181 5.08 18.34 -9.02
N ALA A 182 5.72 17.16 -9.15
CA ALA A 182 6.69 16.89 -10.21
C ALA A 182 6.15 16.02 -11.33
N GLY A 183 6.83 16.15 -12.47
CA GLY A 183 6.68 15.31 -13.65
C GLY A 183 7.32 13.93 -13.54
N VAL A 184 7.00 13.12 -12.54
CA VAL A 184 7.71 11.85 -12.25
C VAL A 184 6.76 10.68 -12.03
N THR A 185 7.30 9.46 -12.17
CA THR A 185 6.58 8.21 -11.93
C THR A 185 6.96 7.63 -10.58
N TYR A 186 5.96 7.23 -9.79
CA TYR A 186 6.13 6.48 -8.55
C TYR A 186 5.62 5.05 -8.73
N LYS A 187 6.37 4.08 -8.21
CA LYS A 187 6.02 2.67 -8.30
C LYS A 187 5.63 2.11 -6.94
N LEU A 188 4.40 1.60 -6.85
CA LEU A 188 3.89 0.83 -5.71
C LEU A 188 4.45 -0.60 -5.79
N SER A 189 5.50 -0.89 -5.03
CA SER A 189 6.33 -2.11 -5.18
C SER A 189 5.87 -3.27 -4.29
N LEU A 190 5.48 -2.99 -3.04
CA LEU A 190 5.06 -4.00 -2.06
C LEU A 190 3.74 -3.60 -1.41
N LYS A 191 2.89 -4.59 -1.14
CA LYS A 191 1.59 -4.42 -0.47
C LYS A 191 1.32 -5.65 0.40
N LYS A 192 1.15 -5.43 1.69
CA LYS A 192 0.85 -6.46 2.68
C LYS A 192 -0.33 -6.03 3.56
N ARG A 193 -1.06 -7.02 4.04
CA ARG A 193 -2.11 -6.87 5.04
C ARG A 193 -1.94 -7.90 6.14
N ASP A 194 -2.39 -7.57 7.34
CA ASP A 194 -2.53 -8.56 8.40
C ASP A 194 -3.74 -9.47 8.13
N PHE A 195 -3.75 -10.63 8.77
CA PHE A 195 -4.86 -11.57 8.70
C PHE A 195 -6.01 -11.10 9.60
N GLY A 196 -7.26 -11.25 9.13
CA GLY A 196 -8.43 -10.85 9.91
C GLY A 196 -8.72 -11.79 11.08
N SER A 197 -8.12 -12.99 11.09
CA SER A 197 -8.26 -13.97 12.18
C SER A 197 -7.10 -14.95 12.22
N LEU A 198 -6.91 -15.59 13.38
CA LEU A 198 -5.99 -16.72 13.52
C LEU A 198 -6.33 -17.85 12.53
N GLN A 199 -7.62 -18.09 12.31
CA GLN A 199 -8.10 -19.09 11.37
C GLN A 199 -7.62 -18.83 9.94
N GLU A 200 -7.68 -17.59 9.46
CA GLU A 200 -7.17 -17.17 8.14
C GLU A 200 -5.65 -17.32 8.07
N ARG A 201 -4.93 -16.93 9.14
CA ARG A 201 -3.47 -17.06 9.23
C ARG A 201 -3.02 -18.52 9.18
N CYS A 202 -3.57 -19.39 10.04
CA CYS A 202 -3.25 -20.81 10.07
C CYS A 202 -3.51 -21.45 8.71
N ARG A 203 -4.65 -21.11 8.08
CA ARG A 203 -5.00 -21.60 6.75
C ARG A 203 -3.99 -21.18 5.69
N ALA A 204 -3.56 -19.91 5.68
CA ALA A 204 -2.59 -19.40 4.74
C ALA A 204 -1.21 -20.09 4.89
N VAL A 205 -0.76 -20.27 6.14
CA VAL A 205 0.49 -21.01 6.45
C VAL A 205 0.39 -22.46 5.98
N LEU A 206 -0.71 -23.16 6.26
CA LEU A 206 -0.90 -24.54 5.79
C LEU A 206 -0.86 -24.62 4.26
N LEU A 207 -1.54 -23.70 3.57
CA LEU A 207 -1.53 -23.64 2.11
C LEU A 207 -0.13 -23.36 1.55
N SER A 208 0.70 -22.56 2.20
CA SER A 208 2.07 -22.29 1.74
C SER A 208 2.98 -23.51 1.91
N GLN A 209 2.80 -24.31 2.96
CA GLN A 209 3.56 -25.53 3.19
C GLN A 209 3.14 -26.67 2.24
N LEU A 210 1.86 -26.71 1.86
CA LEU A 210 1.32 -27.74 0.95
C LEU A 210 1.63 -27.46 -0.53
N LYS A 211 1.79 -26.20 -0.91
CA LYS A 211 2.29 -25.81 -2.24
C LYS A 211 3.79 -26.09 -2.30
N GLY A 212 4.17 -27.27 -2.79
CA GLY A 212 5.58 -27.58 -3.07
C GLY A 212 6.23 -26.54 -4.00
N PRO A 213 7.58 -26.52 -4.16
CA PRO A 213 8.33 -25.37 -4.68
C PRO A 213 8.05 -24.90 -6.12
N LYS A 214 7.11 -25.49 -6.87
CA LYS A 214 6.89 -25.19 -8.31
C LYS A 214 5.43 -25.41 -8.78
N VAL A 215 4.43 -24.76 -8.18
CA VAL A 215 3.06 -24.76 -8.76
C VAL A 215 2.60 -23.33 -9.05
N PRO A 216 2.39 -22.94 -10.33
CA PRO A 216 1.86 -21.63 -10.72
C PRO A 216 0.46 -21.35 -10.15
N LYS A 217 0.15 -20.06 -9.94
CA LYS A 217 -1.10 -19.55 -9.32
C LYS A 217 -2.40 -20.03 -10.00
N THR A 218 -2.34 -20.52 -11.24
CA THR A 218 -3.49 -20.91 -12.07
C THR A 218 -3.91 -22.38 -11.97
N ASP A 219 -3.11 -23.27 -11.38
CA ASP A 219 -3.36 -24.73 -11.39
C ASP A 219 -3.59 -25.34 -9.99
N LEU A 220 -4.35 -24.65 -9.13
CA LEU A 220 -4.73 -25.21 -7.81
C LEU A 220 -5.73 -26.37 -7.89
N GLY A 221 -6.29 -26.66 -9.07
CA GLY A 221 -7.06 -27.89 -9.32
C GLY A 221 -6.23 -29.18 -9.18
N ARG A 222 -4.90 -29.07 -9.08
CA ARG A 222 -3.97 -30.21 -9.00
C ARG A 222 -3.29 -30.43 -7.65
N LEU A 223 -3.78 -29.85 -6.55
CA LEU A 223 -3.45 -30.33 -5.19
C LEU A 223 -3.89 -31.79 -4.93
N VAL A 224 -4.48 -32.45 -5.94
CA VAL A 224 -4.86 -33.87 -5.97
C VAL A 224 -3.66 -34.82 -6.23
N LEU A 225 -2.47 -34.34 -6.64
CA LEU A 225 -1.43 -35.23 -7.17
C LEU A 225 -0.07 -35.24 -6.43
N VAL A 226 0.01 -34.82 -5.17
CA VAL A 226 1.22 -35.08 -4.34
C VAL A 226 0.92 -36.27 -3.42
N PRO A 227 1.72 -37.36 -3.47
CA PRO A 227 1.52 -38.53 -2.61
C PRO A 227 2.02 -38.21 -1.20
N THR A 228 1.22 -37.46 -0.46
CA THR A 228 1.27 -37.38 1.00
C THR A 228 0.10 -38.19 1.55
N PRO A 229 0.20 -38.81 2.76
CA PRO A 229 -0.93 -39.52 3.34
C PRO A 229 -2.14 -38.58 3.31
N SER A 230 -3.15 -38.98 2.53
CA SER A 230 -4.17 -38.08 2.02
C SER A 230 -4.75 -37.25 3.15
N LEU A 231 -4.58 -35.92 3.14
CA LEU A 231 -5.21 -35.06 4.14
C LEU A 231 -6.70 -35.45 4.27
N PRO A 232 -7.21 -35.58 5.51
CA PRO A 232 -8.62 -35.89 5.75
C PRO A 232 -9.53 -34.98 4.91
N VAL A 233 -10.61 -35.55 4.36
CA VAL A 233 -11.53 -34.86 3.45
C VAL A 233 -12.03 -33.54 4.05
N ALA A 234 -12.31 -33.52 5.35
CA ALA A 234 -12.71 -32.32 6.07
C ALA A 234 -11.67 -31.18 5.98
N ILE A 235 -10.39 -31.49 6.15
CA ILE A 235 -9.32 -30.49 6.06
C ILE A 235 -9.14 -30.04 4.60
N ARG A 236 -9.26 -30.95 3.63
CA ARG A 236 -9.18 -30.59 2.20
C ARG A 236 -10.30 -29.63 1.79
N ASN A 237 -11.54 -29.94 2.17
CA ASN A 237 -12.69 -29.06 1.92
C ASN A 237 -12.47 -27.71 2.60
N TYR A 238 -12.08 -27.75 3.88
CA TYR A 238 -11.76 -26.56 4.65
C TYR A 238 -10.61 -25.75 4.05
N LEU A 239 -9.65 -26.30 3.32
CA LEU A 239 -8.61 -25.53 2.64
C LEU A 239 -9.13 -24.96 1.30
N ASN A 240 -9.96 -25.71 0.56
CA ASN A 240 -10.45 -25.33 -0.77
C ASN A 240 -11.44 -24.15 -0.81
N GLU A 241 -12.26 -23.94 0.23
CA GLU A 241 -13.28 -22.86 0.22
C GLU A 241 -12.70 -21.44 -0.01
N SER A 242 -11.43 -21.19 0.29
CA SER A 242 -10.78 -19.88 0.13
C SER A 242 -10.31 -19.63 -1.29
N ILE A 243 -10.05 -20.69 -2.07
CA ILE A 243 -9.61 -20.59 -3.47
C ILE A 243 -10.77 -20.12 -4.34
N ALA A 244 -11.98 -20.61 -4.04
CA ALA A 244 -13.20 -20.20 -4.75
C ALA A 244 -13.57 -18.73 -4.50
N LYS A 245 -13.10 -18.11 -3.41
CA LYS A 245 -13.36 -16.70 -3.09
C LYS A 245 -12.34 -15.72 -3.67
N THR A 246 -11.13 -16.16 -4.04
CA THR A 246 -10.12 -15.34 -4.73
C THR A 246 -10.25 -15.35 -6.25
N GLY A 247 -11.04 -16.26 -6.82
CA GLY A 247 -11.49 -16.18 -8.19
C GLY A 247 -12.66 -15.21 -8.31
N VAL A 248 -12.39 -13.93 -8.60
CA VAL A 248 -13.42 -13.03 -9.12
C VAL A 248 -14.03 -13.72 -10.34
N ARG A 249 -15.30 -14.09 -10.22
CA ARG A 249 -16.13 -14.52 -11.36
C ARG A 249 -16.10 -13.35 -12.33
N ALA A 250 -15.38 -13.49 -13.44
CA ALA A 250 -15.58 -12.62 -14.57
C ALA A 250 -17.02 -12.85 -15.04
N GLU A 251 -17.94 -12.00 -14.60
CA GLU A 251 -19.24 -11.89 -15.22
C GLU A 251 -18.97 -11.42 -16.64
N ARG A 252 -19.15 -12.35 -17.59
CA ARG A 252 -19.27 -12.01 -19.00
C ARG A 252 -20.48 -11.08 -19.10
N PHE A 253 -20.24 -9.79 -19.29
CA PHE A 253 -21.23 -8.93 -19.90
C PHE A 253 -21.43 -9.48 -21.31
N ASN A 254 -22.54 -10.18 -21.52
CA ASN A 254 -23.03 -10.43 -22.86
C ASN A 254 -23.46 -9.09 -23.44
N ASP A 255 -22.97 -8.82 -24.64
CA ASP A 255 -23.48 -7.80 -25.54
C ASP A 255 -25.01 -7.89 -25.60
N PHE A 256 -25.66 -6.74 -25.45
CA PHE A 256 -26.98 -6.50 -26.01
C PHE A 256 -26.88 -5.20 -26.82
N ASP A 257 -27.12 -5.40 -28.12
CA ASP A 257 -27.44 -4.47 -29.22
C ASP A 257 -27.52 -2.96 -28.92
#